data_AF-A0A848KNY7-F1
#
_entry.id   AF-A0A848KNY7-F1
#
_cell.length_a   1.000
_cell.length_b   1.000
_cell.length_c   1.000
_cell.angle_alpha   90.00
_cell.angle_beta   90.00
_cell.angle_gamma   90.00
#
_symmetry.space_group_name_H-M   'P 1'
#
loop_
_entity.id
_entity.type
_entity.pdbx_description
1 polymer ?
#
loop_
_entity_poly.entity_id
_entity_poly.type
_entity_poly.pdbx_seq_one_letter_code
_entity_poly.pdbx_strand_id
1 'polypeptide(L)'
;MPRAIHVFRSPDRFIAGTVGEPGDRSFFLQAVHESRVISVALEKQQVAILTDRIDTLLDEIARRFNADVPPRTRTVTDLSGLITPIDAEFRVGTMGLGWDADAQSVVVELLAVTDGDFDESIVLDDADEGPDAVRVFLTTEAARAFAARSLRVLSAGRPPCPLCGDPLDPSGHLCVRTNGYRRDVGFSPAGEFIDPEVLNRLAQQVDTGLFDTDEEPDDDTDDPDAPPRG
;
A
#
# COMPACT_ATOMS: atom_id res chain seq x y z
N MET A 1 21.78 2.08 -27.07
CA MET A 1 22.78 2.74 -26.19
C MET A 1 23.27 1.68 -25.22
N PRO A 2 24.49 1.77 -24.65
CA PRO A 2 24.92 0.80 -23.64
C PRO A 2 23.99 0.88 -22.42
N ARG A 3 23.56 -0.28 -21.89
CA ARG A 3 22.58 -0.32 -20.79
C ARG A 3 23.20 0.01 -19.42
N ALA A 4 22.45 0.71 -18.58
CA ALA A 4 22.80 0.98 -17.20
C ALA A 4 22.32 -0.18 -16.30
N ILE A 5 23.26 -0.94 -15.72
CA ILE A 5 22.95 -1.99 -14.76
C ILE A 5 23.31 -1.51 -13.34
N HIS A 6 22.30 -1.29 -12.52
CA HIS A 6 22.42 -0.85 -11.13
C HIS A 6 22.40 -2.05 -10.17
N VAL A 7 23.57 -2.60 -9.89
CA VAL A 7 23.71 -3.71 -8.94
C VAL A 7 23.76 -3.20 -7.48
N PHE A 8 23.05 -3.89 -6.58
CA PHE A 8 23.06 -3.71 -5.13
C PHE A 8 23.20 -5.07 -4.44
N ARG A 9 24.41 -5.41 -3.92
CA ARG A 9 24.67 -6.73 -3.29
C ARG A 9 24.27 -6.84 -1.82
N SER A 10 24.17 -5.70 -1.13
CA SER A 10 23.84 -5.61 0.29
C SER A 10 23.20 -4.24 0.57
N PRO A 11 21.97 -3.98 0.08
CA PRO A 11 21.29 -2.72 0.32
C PRO A 11 20.91 -2.56 1.79
N ASP A 12 21.06 -1.36 2.32
CA ASP A 12 20.63 -1.01 3.68
C ASP A 12 19.10 -0.93 3.77
N ARG A 13 18.44 -0.54 2.67
CA ARG A 13 16.98 -0.59 2.51
C ARG A 13 16.62 -0.98 1.08
N PHE A 14 15.69 -1.93 0.93
CA PHE A 14 14.94 -2.15 -0.30
C PHE A 14 13.45 -2.09 0.06
N ILE A 15 12.73 -1.13 -0.51
CA ILE A 15 11.36 -0.79 -0.08
C ILE A 15 10.45 -0.46 -1.25
N ALA A 16 9.18 -0.86 -1.15
CA ALA A 16 8.10 -0.23 -1.91
C ALA A 16 7.59 1.02 -1.17
N GLY A 17 7.05 1.97 -1.95
CA GLY A 17 6.35 3.15 -1.47
C GLY A 17 5.42 3.72 -2.55
N THR A 18 4.65 4.74 -2.17
CA THR A 18 3.72 5.44 -3.05
C THR A 18 3.76 6.94 -2.83
N VAL A 19 3.56 7.71 -3.90
CA VAL A 19 3.34 9.16 -3.88
C VAL A 19 2.03 9.46 -4.61
N GLY A 20 1.25 10.43 -4.11
CA GLY A 20 -0.05 10.82 -4.68
C GLY A 20 -1.26 10.41 -3.82
N GLU A 21 -2.42 10.92 -4.21
CA GLU A 21 -3.68 10.80 -3.46
C GLU A 21 -4.37 9.43 -3.64
N PRO A 22 -5.27 8.99 -2.73
CA PRO A 22 -6.03 7.74 -2.90
C PRO A 22 -6.83 7.72 -4.21
N GLY A 23 -6.34 6.98 -5.20
CA GLY A 23 -6.93 6.87 -6.54
C GLY A 23 -5.92 7.18 -7.64
N ASP A 24 -5.04 8.16 -7.41
CA ASP A 24 -3.98 8.58 -8.32
C ASP A 24 -2.61 8.49 -7.62
N ARG A 25 -2.15 7.25 -7.43
CA ARG A 25 -0.86 6.95 -6.78
C ARG A 25 0.13 6.34 -7.75
N SER A 26 1.27 7.00 -7.88
CA SER A 26 2.47 6.38 -8.45
C SER A 26 3.14 5.48 -7.42
N PHE A 27 3.51 4.26 -7.84
CA PHE A 27 4.24 3.29 -7.03
C PHE A 27 5.71 3.30 -7.41
N PHE A 28 6.58 3.21 -6.41
CA PHE A 28 8.04 3.19 -6.60
C PHE A 28 8.65 2.06 -5.78
N LEU A 29 9.68 1.42 -6.33
CA LEU A 29 10.67 0.67 -5.57
C LEU A 29 11.92 1.52 -5.41
N GLN A 30 12.49 1.51 -4.21
CA GLN A 30 13.71 2.24 -3.90
C GLN A 30 14.74 1.30 -3.25
N ALA A 31 15.93 1.27 -3.84
CA ALA A 31 17.11 0.61 -3.31
C ALA A 31 18.06 1.67 -2.75
N VAL A 32 18.53 1.46 -1.52
CA VAL A 32 19.41 2.36 -0.79
C VAL A 32 20.64 1.59 -0.35
N HIS A 33 21.82 2.14 -0.62
CA HIS A 33 23.07 1.68 -0.02
C HIS A 33 24.01 2.87 0.25
N GLU A 34 24.39 3.08 1.51
CA GLU A 34 25.11 4.25 1.99
C GLU A 34 24.48 5.58 1.52
N SER A 35 25.14 6.30 0.61
CA SER A 35 24.67 7.55 -0.01
C SER A 35 23.98 7.35 -1.37
N ARG A 36 24.00 6.12 -1.92
CA ARG A 36 23.42 5.80 -3.22
C ARG A 36 21.96 5.36 -3.05
N VAL A 37 21.05 6.20 -3.54
CA VAL A 37 19.62 5.90 -3.68
C VAL A 37 19.33 5.72 -5.17
N ILE A 38 18.62 4.65 -5.53
CA ILE A 38 18.03 4.44 -6.86
C ILE A 38 16.55 4.19 -6.67
N SER A 39 15.71 4.94 -7.38
CA SER A 39 14.26 4.73 -7.40
C SER A 39 13.81 4.36 -8.82
N VAL A 40 12.87 3.43 -8.94
CA VAL A 40 12.24 3.04 -10.21
C VAL A 40 10.72 3.03 -10.06
N ALA A 41 10.00 3.44 -11.11
CA ALA A 41 8.54 3.52 -11.11
C ALA A 41 7.91 2.20 -11.58
N LEU A 42 6.82 1.78 -10.93
CA LEU A 42 6.10 0.55 -11.25
C LEU A 42 4.58 0.76 -11.18
N GLU A 43 3.85 -0.24 -11.65
CA GLU A 43 2.43 -0.38 -11.42
C GLU A 43 2.10 -1.08 -10.10
N LYS A 44 0.92 -0.77 -9.55
CA LYS A 44 0.37 -1.43 -8.36
C LYS A 44 0.31 -2.96 -8.50
N GLN A 45 0.01 -3.46 -9.70
CA GLN A 45 -0.05 -4.90 -9.98
C GLN A 45 1.35 -5.55 -9.96
N GLN A 46 2.36 -4.90 -10.54
CA GLN A 46 3.75 -5.36 -10.49
C GLN A 46 4.25 -5.48 -9.04
N VAL A 47 4.03 -4.45 -8.20
CA VAL A 47 4.42 -4.50 -6.78
C VAL A 47 3.70 -5.62 -6.01
N ALA A 48 2.43 -5.91 -6.34
CA ALA A 48 1.70 -7.03 -5.75
C ALA A 48 2.24 -8.40 -6.17
N ILE A 49 2.52 -8.59 -7.47
CA ILE A 49 3.10 -9.83 -8.02
C ILE A 49 4.49 -10.08 -7.44
N LEU A 50 5.34 -9.06 -7.35
CA LEU A 50 6.67 -9.18 -6.76
C LEU A 50 6.60 -9.55 -5.26
N THR A 51 5.67 -8.93 -4.52
CA THR A 51 5.43 -9.25 -3.11
C THR A 51 5.08 -10.73 -2.91
N ASP A 52 4.09 -11.23 -3.65
CA ASP A 52 3.63 -12.62 -3.53
C ASP A 52 4.65 -13.65 -4.03
N ARG A 53 5.35 -13.36 -5.13
CA ARG A 53 6.42 -14.22 -5.66
C ARG A 53 7.60 -14.33 -4.68
N ILE A 54 8.04 -13.24 -4.05
CA ILE A 54 9.10 -13.28 -3.01
C ILE A 54 8.66 -14.17 -1.85
N ASP A 55 7.45 -13.93 -1.34
CA ASP A 55 6.96 -14.60 -0.13
C ASP A 55 6.73 -16.11 -0.37
N THR A 56 6.39 -16.49 -1.61
CA THR A 56 6.29 -17.88 -2.08
C THR A 56 7.65 -18.52 -2.31
N LEU A 57 8.59 -17.84 -2.99
CA LEU A 57 9.95 -18.33 -3.21
C LEU A 57 10.66 -18.62 -1.88
N LEU A 58 10.54 -17.74 -0.89
CA LEU A 58 11.08 -17.94 0.45
C LEU A 58 10.54 -19.21 1.12
N ASP A 59 9.26 -19.52 0.96
CA ASP A 59 8.64 -20.73 1.50
C ASP A 59 9.10 -22.01 0.77
N GLU A 60 9.36 -21.92 -0.54
CA GLU A 60 9.96 -23.02 -1.31
C GLU A 60 11.42 -23.26 -0.94
N ILE A 61 12.22 -22.20 -0.75
CA ILE A 61 13.61 -22.30 -0.29
C ILE A 61 13.68 -22.98 1.08
N ALA A 62 12.84 -22.56 2.02
CA ALA A 62 12.75 -23.15 3.36
C ALA A 62 12.46 -24.66 3.30
N ARG A 63 11.55 -25.08 2.41
CA ARG A 63 11.19 -26.50 2.22
C ARG A 63 12.26 -27.33 1.49
N ARG A 64 12.93 -26.73 0.49
CA ARG A 64 13.83 -27.45 -0.44
C ARG A 64 15.28 -27.51 0.02
N PHE A 65 15.77 -26.43 0.64
CA PHE A 65 17.17 -26.29 1.06
C PHE A 65 17.33 -26.28 2.58
N ASN A 66 16.23 -26.33 3.35
CA ASN A 66 16.21 -26.24 4.81
C ASN A 66 16.96 -24.99 5.33
N ALA A 67 16.94 -23.90 4.55
CA ALA A 67 17.60 -22.64 4.89
C ALA A 67 16.85 -21.92 6.02
N ASP A 68 17.57 -21.07 6.77
CA ASP A 68 16.94 -20.22 7.78
C ASP A 68 16.18 -19.07 7.09
N VAL A 69 14.86 -19.17 7.15
CA VAL A 69 13.92 -18.27 6.50
C VAL A 69 12.89 -17.84 7.54
N PRO A 70 12.83 -16.55 7.92
CA PRO A 70 11.83 -16.08 8.86
C PRO A 70 10.39 -16.42 8.42
N PRO A 71 9.48 -16.73 9.34
CA PRO A 71 8.08 -17.03 9.00
C PRO A 71 7.40 -15.78 8.41
N ARG A 72 6.36 -15.99 7.58
CA ARG A 72 5.52 -14.90 7.07
C ARG A 72 4.98 -14.06 8.24
N THR A 73 5.17 -12.76 8.17
CA THR A 73 4.79 -11.81 9.22
C THR A 73 4.00 -10.64 8.65
N ARG A 74 3.19 -10.01 9.51
CA ARG A 74 2.45 -8.77 9.21
C ARG A 74 2.96 -7.58 10.02
N THR A 75 3.89 -7.83 10.95
CA THR A 75 4.57 -6.81 11.73
C THR A 75 5.65 -6.18 10.87
N VAL A 76 5.56 -4.87 10.65
CA VAL A 76 6.54 -4.11 9.86
C VAL A 76 7.36 -3.24 10.82
N THR A 77 8.65 -3.54 10.95
CA THR A 77 9.56 -2.85 11.88
C THR A 77 9.95 -1.46 11.38
N ASP A 78 10.29 -1.32 10.10
CA ASP A 78 10.58 -0.03 9.48
C ASP A 78 9.35 0.56 8.76
N LEU A 79 8.79 1.61 9.37
CA LEU A 79 7.67 2.39 8.84
C LEU A 79 8.10 3.65 8.06
N SER A 80 9.40 3.95 8.01
CA SER A 80 9.94 5.18 7.42
C SER A 80 9.69 5.23 5.91
N GLY A 81 9.38 6.40 5.35
CA GLY A 81 9.00 6.55 3.94
C GLY A 81 10.08 6.21 2.90
N LEU A 82 9.76 6.53 1.65
CA LEU A 82 10.76 6.72 0.60
C LEU A 82 11.68 7.89 0.99
N ILE A 83 12.97 7.78 0.70
CA ILE A 83 13.94 8.86 0.85
C ILE A 83 13.77 9.81 -0.35
N THR A 84 13.84 11.12 -0.10
CA THR A 84 13.82 12.16 -1.14
C THR A 84 15.25 12.48 -1.64
N PRO A 85 15.44 12.81 -2.93
CA PRO A 85 14.41 12.92 -3.98
C PRO A 85 13.88 11.55 -4.44
N ILE A 86 12.66 11.56 -5.00
CA ILE A 86 11.98 10.37 -5.53
C ILE A 86 11.88 10.51 -7.06
N ASP A 87 13.02 10.77 -7.68
CA ASP A 87 13.17 10.77 -9.12
C ASP A 87 13.33 9.32 -9.59
N ALA A 88 12.55 8.90 -10.59
CA ALA A 88 12.60 7.53 -11.10
C ALA A 88 13.55 7.46 -12.31
N GLU A 89 14.58 6.61 -12.22
CA GLU A 89 15.53 6.37 -13.32
C GLU A 89 14.80 5.84 -14.56
N PHE A 90 13.87 4.90 -14.35
CA PHE A 90 13.01 4.35 -15.39
C PHE A 90 11.69 3.78 -14.82
N ARG A 91 10.77 3.43 -15.74
CA ARG A 91 9.57 2.63 -15.46
C ARG A 91 9.89 1.15 -15.72
N VAL A 92 9.59 0.27 -14.76
CA VAL A 92 9.83 -1.17 -14.89
C VAL A 92 8.81 -1.80 -15.84
N GLY A 93 9.28 -2.60 -16.79
CA GLY A 93 8.45 -3.49 -17.61
C GLY A 93 8.46 -4.91 -17.03
N THR A 94 9.63 -5.55 -17.10
CA THR A 94 9.83 -6.96 -16.73
C THR A 94 10.48 -7.09 -15.35
N MET A 95 10.13 -8.14 -14.60
CA MET A 95 10.67 -8.42 -13.26
C MET A 95 11.14 -9.87 -13.16
N GLY A 96 12.46 -10.04 -13.00
CA GLY A 96 13.08 -11.31 -12.63
C GLY A 96 13.07 -11.52 -11.11
N LEU A 97 12.95 -12.79 -10.69
CA LEU A 97 13.13 -13.20 -9.31
C LEU A 97 13.80 -14.57 -9.26
N GLY A 98 14.87 -14.70 -8.48
CA GLY A 98 15.63 -15.94 -8.33
C GLY A 98 16.21 -16.14 -6.93
N TRP A 99 16.85 -17.29 -6.74
CA TRP A 99 17.59 -17.64 -5.52
C TRP A 99 19.02 -18.02 -5.89
N ASP A 100 19.97 -17.27 -5.36
CA ASP A 100 21.39 -17.61 -5.40
C ASP A 100 21.67 -18.56 -4.21
N ALA A 101 21.97 -19.82 -4.52
CA ALA A 101 22.22 -20.84 -3.52
C ALA A 101 23.63 -20.78 -2.92
N ASP A 102 24.60 -20.19 -3.64
CA ASP A 102 25.98 -20.06 -3.18
C ASP A 102 26.15 -18.84 -2.28
N ALA A 103 25.49 -17.72 -2.62
CA ALA A 103 25.43 -16.51 -1.78
C ALA A 103 24.26 -16.53 -0.75
N GLN A 104 23.41 -17.56 -0.77
CA GLN A 104 22.21 -17.71 0.07
C GLN A 104 21.30 -16.46 0.06
N SER A 105 21.03 -15.90 -1.13
CA SER A 105 20.32 -14.62 -1.28
C SER A 105 19.22 -14.66 -2.34
N VAL A 106 18.15 -13.91 -2.09
CA VAL A 106 17.08 -13.68 -3.07
C VAL A 106 17.54 -12.59 -4.03
N VAL A 107 17.52 -12.90 -5.32
CA VAL A 107 17.90 -11.96 -6.39
C VAL A 107 16.63 -11.39 -7.01
N VAL A 108 16.42 -10.09 -6.87
CA VAL A 108 15.35 -9.34 -7.55
C VAL A 108 15.97 -8.58 -8.71
N GLU A 109 15.41 -8.72 -9.91
CA GLU A 109 15.83 -7.98 -11.10
C GLU A 109 14.67 -7.21 -11.69
N LEU A 110 14.87 -5.92 -11.98
CA LEU A 110 13.86 -5.00 -12.49
C LEU A 110 14.39 -4.40 -13.79
N LEU A 111 13.76 -4.70 -14.92
CA LEU A 111 14.19 -4.25 -16.26
C LEU A 111 13.28 -3.12 -16.73
N ALA A 112 13.85 -2.11 -17.38
CA ALA A 112 13.10 -0.98 -17.95
C ALA A 112 12.11 -1.43 -19.04
N VAL A 113 10.95 -0.77 -19.08
CA VAL A 113 9.98 -0.91 -20.18
C VAL A 113 10.58 -0.34 -21.47
N THR A 114 10.33 -1.02 -22.59
CA THR A 114 10.88 -0.70 -23.91
C THR A 114 9.85 -1.02 -25.00
N ASP A 115 9.88 -0.28 -26.11
CA ASP A 115 8.84 -0.33 -27.15
C ASP A 115 8.99 -1.49 -28.17
N GLY A 116 9.70 -2.56 -27.80
CA GLY A 116 9.94 -3.71 -28.67
C GLY A 116 9.73 -5.04 -27.94
N ASP A 117 9.48 -6.11 -28.69
CA ASP A 117 9.42 -7.46 -28.14
C ASP A 117 10.83 -7.93 -27.74
N PHE A 118 11.13 -7.94 -26.44
CA PHE A 118 12.33 -8.57 -25.88
C PHE A 118 12.01 -10.00 -25.45
N ASP A 119 12.91 -10.93 -25.74
CA ASP A 119 12.80 -12.32 -25.28
C ASP A 119 12.99 -12.39 -23.75
N GLU A 120 12.12 -13.14 -23.07
CA GLU A 120 12.23 -13.39 -21.62
C GLU A 120 13.54 -14.11 -21.27
N SER A 121 14.20 -14.76 -22.24
CA SER A 121 15.52 -15.40 -22.07
C SER A 121 16.66 -14.43 -21.68
N ILE A 122 16.49 -13.12 -21.89
CA ILE A 122 17.49 -12.09 -21.53
C ILE A 122 17.43 -11.76 -20.02
N VAL A 123 16.36 -12.14 -19.31
CA VAL A 123 16.27 -11.99 -17.86
C VAL A 123 17.29 -12.93 -17.20
N LEU A 124 18.15 -12.39 -16.33
CA LEU A 124 19.36 -13.01 -15.77
C LEU A 124 20.57 -13.19 -16.73
N ASP A 125 20.55 -12.70 -17.98
CA ASP A 125 21.76 -12.64 -18.83
C ASP A 125 22.47 -11.28 -18.74
N ASP A 126 23.79 -11.30 -18.69
CA ASP A 126 24.68 -10.14 -18.47
C ASP A 126 25.23 -9.54 -19.79
N ALA A 127 24.58 -9.83 -20.93
CA ALA A 127 24.91 -9.28 -22.24
C ALA A 127 24.95 -7.73 -22.28
N ASP A 128 25.84 -7.15 -23.09
CA ASP A 128 26.02 -5.68 -23.17
C ASP A 128 24.83 -4.93 -23.82
N GLU A 129 23.96 -5.63 -24.57
CA GLU A 129 22.71 -5.08 -25.13
C GLU A 129 21.48 -5.56 -24.34
N GLY A 130 20.57 -4.63 -24.06
CA GLY A 130 19.31 -4.87 -23.35
C GLY A 130 18.72 -3.56 -22.80
N PRO A 131 17.60 -3.63 -22.05
CA PRO A 131 17.08 -2.49 -21.28
C PRO A 131 17.96 -2.18 -20.06
N ASP A 132 17.84 -0.96 -19.53
CA ASP A 132 18.39 -0.59 -18.23
C ASP A 132 17.79 -1.46 -17.11
N ALA A 133 18.58 -1.75 -16.07
CA ALA A 133 18.21 -2.74 -15.07
C ALA A 133 18.66 -2.37 -13.64
N VAL A 134 17.86 -2.75 -12.63
CA VAL A 134 18.27 -2.75 -11.22
C VAL A 134 18.30 -4.20 -10.73
N ARG A 135 19.45 -4.69 -10.25
CA ARG A 135 19.62 -6.04 -9.70
C ARG A 135 19.97 -5.95 -8.22
N VAL A 136 19.08 -6.45 -7.36
CA VAL A 136 19.15 -6.34 -5.90
C VAL A 136 19.26 -7.73 -5.28
N PHE A 137 20.28 -7.95 -4.47
CA PHE A 137 20.45 -9.17 -3.68
C PHE A 137 19.96 -8.89 -2.25
N LEU A 138 19.13 -9.78 -1.70
CA LEU A 138 18.48 -9.64 -0.41
C LEU A 138 18.72 -10.89 0.46
N THR A 139 18.94 -10.69 1.76
CA THR A 139 18.86 -11.78 2.74
C THR A 139 17.42 -12.29 2.84
N THR A 140 17.23 -13.52 3.35
CA THR A 140 15.90 -14.11 3.58
C THR A 140 15.04 -13.23 4.50
N GLU A 141 15.66 -12.60 5.50
CA GLU A 141 15.03 -11.61 6.38
C GLU A 141 14.66 -10.31 5.65
N ALA A 142 15.57 -9.70 4.89
CA ALA A 142 15.30 -8.47 4.16
C ALA A 142 14.19 -8.66 3.11
N ALA A 143 14.18 -9.81 2.41
CA ALA A 143 13.14 -10.18 1.47
C ALA A 143 11.77 -10.38 2.16
N ARG A 144 11.73 -11.00 3.34
CA ARG A 144 10.48 -11.17 4.11
C ARG A 144 9.97 -9.84 4.69
N ALA A 145 10.86 -8.99 5.17
CA ALA A 145 10.54 -7.64 5.65
C ALA A 145 10.01 -6.75 4.51
N PHE A 146 10.63 -6.84 3.32
CA PHE A 146 10.12 -6.21 2.10
C PHE A 146 8.70 -6.68 1.78
N ALA A 147 8.43 -7.99 1.75
CA ALA A 147 7.10 -8.51 1.40
C ALA A 147 6.01 -8.02 2.38
N ALA A 148 6.27 -8.11 3.69
CA ALA A 148 5.35 -7.62 4.73
C ALA A 148 5.07 -6.11 4.60
N ARG A 149 6.10 -5.31 4.29
CA ARG A 149 5.99 -3.86 4.09
C ARG A 149 5.26 -3.50 2.80
N SER A 150 5.59 -4.16 1.69
CA SER A 150 4.97 -3.91 0.38
C SER A 150 3.49 -4.26 0.40
N LEU A 151 3.09 -5.35 1.08
CA LEU A 151 1.69 -5.66 1.35
C LEU A 151 0.99 -4.51 2.11
N ARG A 152 1.63 -3.92 3.14
CA ARG A 152 1.09 -2.76 3.87
C ARG A 152 0.91 -1.53 2.96
N VAL A 153 1.83 -1.28 2.03
CA VAL A 153 1.73 -0.17 1.04
C VAL A 153 0.59 -0.41 0.04
N LEU A 154 0.46 -1.62 -0.50
CA LEU A 154 -0.65 -2.05 -1.37
C LEU A 154 -2.03 -2.04 -0.67
N SER A 155 -2.01 -2.04 0.66
CA SER A 155 -3.19 -1.96 1.52
C SER A 155 -3.55 -0.53 1.93
N ALA A 156 -2.59 0.39 1.96
CA ALA A 156 -2.79 1.76 2.44
C ALA A 156 -3.86 2.49 1.62
N GLY A 157 -4.85 3.10 2.29
CA GLY A 157 -6.04 3.68 1.65
C GLY A 157 -7.25 2.74 1.57
N ARG A 158 -7.09 1.45 1.90
CA ARG A 158 -8.19 0.59 2.35
C ARG A 158 -8.16 0.52 3.88
N PRO A 159 -9.29 0.73 4.59
CA PRO A 159 -9.31 0.59 6.04
C PRO A 159 -9.02 -0.88 6.43
N PRO A 160 -8.23 -1.14 7.49
CA PRO A 160 -7.99 -2.50 7.94
C PRO A 160 -9.25 -3.09 8.59
N CYS A 161 -9.51 -4.37 8.34
CA CYS A 161 -10.61 -5.10 8.94
C CYS A 161 -10.43 -5.15 10.47
N PRO A 162 -11.38 -4.66 11.28
CA PRO A 162 -11.25 -4.65 12.74
C PRO A 162 -11.20 -6.07 13.35
N LEU A 163 -11.58 -7.10 12.57
CA LEU A 163 -11.52 -8.50 13.00
C LEU A 163 -10.16 -9.14 12.73
N CYS A 164 -9.66 -9.15 11.48
CA CYS A 164 -8.44 -9.88 11.09
C CYS A 164 -7.24 -9.01 10.69
N GLY A 165 -7.42 -7.69 10.54
CA GLY A 165 -6.38 -6.77 10.08
C GLY A 165 -6.12 -6.79 8.57
N ASP A 166 -6.82 -7.61 7.79
CA ASP A 166 -6.75 -7.61 6.32
C ASP A 166 -7.41 -6.36 5.71
N PRO A 167 -7.02 -5.92 4.50
CA PRO A 167 -7.55 -4.69 3.93
C PRO A 167 -9.02 -4.88 3.51
N LEU A 168 -9.91 -3.99 3.96
CA LEU A 168 -11.31 -4.00 3.53
C LEU A 168 -11.40 -3.53 2.08
N ASP A 169 -11.93 -4.38 1.21
CA ASP A 169 -12.27 -3.99 -0.14
C ASP A 169 -13.66 -3.31 -0.19
N PRO A 170 -13.89 -2.28 -1.01
CA PRO A 170 -15.21 -1.67 -1.16
C PRO A 170 -16.33 -2.64 -1.58
N SER A 171 -15.99 -3.76 -2.23
CA SER A 171 -16.93 -4.84 -2.60
C SER A 171 -17.20 -5.87 -1.49
N GLY A 172 -16.65 -5.63 -0.30
CA GLY A 172 -16.72 -6.52 0.87
C GLY A 172 -15.50 -7.44 1.00
N HIS A 173 -15.15 -7.77 2.25
CA HIS A 173 -13.94 -8.54 2.56
C HIS A 173 -14.27 -9.91 3.18
N LEU A 174 -13.60 -10.97 2.69
CA LEU A 174 -13.73 -12.34 3.18
C LEU A 174 -12.90 -12.57 4.46
N CYS A 175 -13.40 -12.10 5.59
CA CYS A 175 -12.73 -12.21 6.88
C CYS A 175 -12.63 -13.68 7.35
N VAL A 176 -11.40 -14.17 7.52
CA VAL A 176 -11.11 -15.52 8.02
C VAL A 176 -11.62 -15.77 9.44
N ARG A 177 -11.69 -14.73 10.29
CA ARG A 177 -12.24 -14.81 11.66
C ARG A 177 -13.77 -14.93 11.72
N THR A 178 -14.48 -14.72 10.62
CA THR A 178 -15.93 -14.91 10.49
C THR A 178 -16.29 -15.90 9.38
N ASN A 179 -15.38 -16.83 9.04
CA ASN A 179 -15.57 -17.87 8.02
C ASN A 179 -16.09 -17.35 6.67
N GLY A 180 -15.65 -16.15 6.26
CA GLY A 180 -16.04 -15.54 4.98
C GLY A 180 -17.46 -14.94 4.94
N TYR A 181 -18.17 -14.84 6.07
CA TYR A 181 -19.49 -14.21 6.11
C TYR A 181 -19.38 -12.70 5.84
N ARG A 182 -19.74 -12.28 4.63
CA ARG A 182 -19.92 -10.86 4.28
C ARG A 182 -21.16 -10.34 5.01
N ARG A 183 -20.97 -9.30 5.83
CA ARG A 183 -22.03 -8.35 6.18
C ARG A 183 -21.86 -7.14 5.28
N ASP A 184 -22.93 -6.74 4.60
CA ASP A 184 -22.95 -5.57 3.74
C ASP A 184 -23.09 -4.30 4.59
N VAL A 185 -22.02 -3.95 5.31
CA VAL A 185 -21.96 -2.75 6.17
C VAL A 185 -21.25 -1.64 5.42
N GLY A 186 -22.00 -0.61 5.03
CA GLY A 186 -21.40 0.64 4.56
C GLY A 186 -20.67 1.34 5.69
N PHE A 187 -19.33 1.25 5.71
CA PHE A 187 -18.52 1.93 6.72
C PHE A 187 -18.51 3.44 6.47
N SER A 188 -19.07 4.20 7.40
CA SER A 188 -18.97 5.66 7.43
C SER A 188 -17.50 6.10 7.58
N PRO A 189 -17.03 7.17 6.91
CA PRO A 189 -15.61 7.55 6.88
C PRO A 189 -14.97 7.87 8.24
N ALA A 190 -15.77 8.02 9.31
CA ALA A 190 -15.27 8.16 10.68
C ALA A 190 -14.71 6.84 11.28
N GLY A 191 -14.98 5.68 10.68
CA GLY A 191 -14.48 4.37 11.14
C GLY A 191 -15.22 3.78 12.35
N GLU A 192 -16.21 4.47 12.90
CA GLU A 192 -17.07 3.94 13.96
C GLU A 192 -18.03 2.86 13.45
N PHE A 193 -18.21 1.80 14.24
CA PHE A 193 -19.23 0.78 13.98
C PHE A 193 -20.59 1.29 14.45
N ILE A 194 -21.41 1.77 13.51
CA ILE A 194 -22.82 2.08 13.78
C ILE A 194 -23.62 0.78 13.69
N ASP A 195 -24.24 0.38 14.79
CA ASP A 195 -25.10 -0.80 14.84
C ASP A 195 -26.38 -0.56 13.99
N PRO A 196 -26.74 -1.47 13.06
CA PRO A 196 -27.94 -1.33 12.23
C PRO A 196 -29.25 -1.20 13.01
N GLU A 197 -29.38 -1.80 14.20
CA GLU A 197 -30.56 -1.58 15.04
C GLU A 197 -30.59 -0.17 15.63
N VAL A 198 -29.43 0.39 16.00
CA VAL A 198 -29.33 1.75 16.55
C VAL A 198 -29.67 2.78 15.48
N LEU A 199 -29.14 2.61 14.26
CA LEU A 199 -29.46 3.50 13.13
C LEU A 199 -30.96 3.47 12.79
N ASN A 200 -31.58 2.29 12.78
CA ASN A 200 -33.00 2.13 12.49
C ASN A 200 -33.89 2.70 13.62
N ARG A 201 -33.49 2.57 14.89
CA ARG A 201 -34.16 3.23 16.04
C ARG A 201 -34.07 4.75 15.95
N LEU A 202 -32.91 5.31 15.60
CA LEU A 202 -32.72 6.75 15.44
C LEU A 202 -33.58 7.30 14.29
N ALA A 203 -33.63 6.62 13.14
CA ALA A 203 -34.49 7.01 12.03
C ALA A 203 -35.99 7.06 12.45
N GLN A 204 -36.44 6.10 13.28
CA GLN A 204 -37.81 6.04 13.80
C GLN A 204 -38.11 7.09 14.88
N GLN A 205 -37.10 7.77 15.45
CA GLN A 205 -37.30 8.86 16.43
C GLN A 205 -37.44 10.24 15.79
N VAL A 206 -36.95 10.43 14.55
CA VAL A 206 -37.04 11.71 13.83
C VAL A 206 -38.47 11.99 13.33
N ASP A 207 -39.26 10.94 13.07
CA ASP A 207 -40.67 11.04 12.64
C ASP A 207 -41.63 11.52 13.76
N THR A 208 -41.20 11.52 15.03
CA THR A 208 -41.95 12.09 16.15
C THR A 208 -41.45 13.51 16.45
N GLY A 209 -42.00 14.48 15.73
CA GLY A 209 -41.54 15.88 15.75
C GLY A 209 -41.50 16.51 17.15
N LEU A 210 -40.35 17.11 17.47
CA LEU A 210 -40.12 17.87 18.71
C LEU A 210 -39.12 19.04 18.50
N PHE A 211 -39.21 19.71 17.34
CA PHE A 211 -38.39 20.88 16.98
C PHE A 211 -39.22 21.96 16.26
N ASP A 212 -40.45 22.22 16.74
CA ASP A 212 -41.16 23.46 16.44
C ASP A 212 -40.52 24.58 17.28
N THR A 213 -39.44 25.15 16.76
CA THR A 213 -38.77 26.33 17.32
C THR A 213 -39.14 27.56 16.48
N ASP A 214 -40.41 27.97 16.56
CA ASP A 214 -40.89 29.22 15.95
C ASP A 214 -40.31 30.42 16.72
N GLU A 215 -39.12 30.82 16.31
CA GLU A 215 -38.38 31.99 16.79
C GLU A 215 -38.58 33.14 15.80
N GLU A 216 -39.64 33.94 15.98
CA GLU A 216 -39.84 35.22 15.28
C GLU A 216 -39.24 36.39 16.08
N PRO A 217 -38.16 37.02 15.60
CA PRO A 217 -37.75 38.37 15.99
C PRO A 217 -38.20 39.44 14.98
N ASP A 218 -38.15 40.69 15.44
CA ASP A 218 -38.17 41.95 14.69
C ASP A 218 -39.50 42.42 14.03
N ASP A 219 -40.18 43.37 14.70
CA ASP A 219 -40.70 44.58 14.04
C ASP A 219 -40.48 45.79 14.98
N ASP A 220 -40.16 46.96 14.42
CA ASP A 220 -39.44 48.05 15.10
C ASP A 220 -40.16 49.41 14.89
N THR A 221 -41.02 49.82 15.85
CA THR A 221 -41.63 51.18 16.06
C THR A 221 -42.67 51.08 17.20
N ASP A 222 -43.04 52.07 18.02
CA ASP A 222 -42.65 53.48 18.30
C ASP A 222 -42.98 53.71 19.82
N ASP A 223 -42.87 54.84 20.54
CA ASP A 223 -42.58 56.26 20.29
C ASP A 223 -41.94 56.83 21.60
N PRO A 224 -40.90 57.69 21.55
CA PRO A 224 -40.18 58.16 22.74
C PRO A 224 -40.82 59.32 23.53
N ASP A 225 -41.97 59.89 23.15
CA ASP A 225 -42.50 61.14 23.75
C ASP A 225 -43.94 61.04 24.35
N ALA A 226 -44.09 60.24 25.40
CA ALA A 226 -45.34 60.12 26.17
C ALA A 226 -45.16 60.39 27.69
N PRO A 227 -45.96 61.30 28.32
CA PRO A 227 -45.72 61.74 29.70
C PRO A 227 -46.28 60.80 30.78
N PRO A 228 -45.71 60.81 32.00
CA PRO A 228 -46.15 59.95 33.10
C PRO A 228 -47.55 60.34 33.61
N ARG A 229 -48.35 59.31 33.92
CA ARG A 229 -49.54 59.44 34.78
C ARG A 229 -49.14 59.14 36.23
N GLY A 230 -49.59 59.98 37.16
CA GLY A 230 -49.42 59.79 38.61
C GLY A 230 -50.64 59.16 39.27
#